data_AF-A0A2N2WSY3-F1
#
_entry.id   AF-A0A2N2WSY3-F1
#
_cell.length_a   1.000
_cell.length_b   1.000
_cell.length_c   1.000
_cell.angle_alpha   90.00
_cell.angle_beta   90.00
_cell.angle_gamma   90.00
#
_symmetry.space_group_name_H-M   'P 1'
#
loop_
_entity.id
_entity.type
_entity.pdbx_description
1 polymer ?
#
loop_
_entity_poly.entity_id
_entity_poly.type
_entity_poly.pdbx_seq_one_letter_code
_entity_poly.pdbx_strand_id
1 'polypeptide(L)'
;MEKIIKKVNIKIVVLSLIIASGSVIAFISSDYSTGILLLLLAITLVAFKIKHEVYSPTGSPVKRVSYYYDKDSLAIFENILRGEIDEDSLIIYFNDNGSGRMDLIITKDEEFAVAKLLKFVPYKYEDATDFIEFSGERAKRLAKYLKKCKR
;
A
#
# COMPACT_ATOMS: atom_id res chain seq x y z
N MET A 1 -14.45 -3.48 2.85
CA MET A 1 -13.71 -2.46 2.03
C MET A 1 -14.15 -1.00 2.25
N GLU A 2 -15.31 -0.71 2.88
CA GLU A 2 -15.83 0.65 3.15
C GLU A 2 -14.91 1.58 3.98
N LYS A 3 -13.83 1.04 4.55
CA LYS A 3 -13.00 1.78 5.51
C LYS A 3 -11.81 2.52 4.90
N ILE A 4 -11.57 2.44 3.58
CA ILE A 4 -10.42 3.10 2.94
C ILE A 4 -10.91 4.34 2.17
N ILE A 5 -10.42 5.52 2.56
CA ILE A 5 -10.81 6.80 1.96
C ILE A 5 -9.61 7.54 1.39
N LYS A 6 -9.82 8.37 0.36
CA LYS A 6 -8.78 9.24 -0.20
C LYS A 6 -8.70 10.52 0.61
N LYS A 7 -7.55 10.80 1.24
CA LYS A 7 -7.26 12.06 1.95
C LYS A 7 -6.22 12.90 1.23
N VAL A 8 -6.28 14.20 1.48
CA VAL A 8 -5.29 15.18 1.01
C VAL A 8 -4.00 15.01 1.82
N ASN A 9 -2.86 14.94 1.15
CA ASN A 9 -1.55 14.91 1.79
C ASN A 9 -1.11 16.36 2.10
N ILE A 10 -1.42 16.82 3.31
CA ILE A 10 -1.11 18.18 3.78
C ILE A 10 0.37 18.52 3.62
N LYS A 11 1.28 17.54 3.81
CA LYS A 11 2.73 17.78 3.66
C LYS A 11 3.10 18.20 2.24
N ILE A 12 2.43 17.63 1.25
CA ILE A 12 2.65 17.94 -0.17
C ILE A 12 2.04 19.29 -0.53
N VAL A 13 0.90 19.62 0.06
CA VAL A 13 0.30 20.96 -0.07
C VAL A 13 1.24 22.02 0.47
N VAL A 14 1.76 21.86 1.70
CA VAL A 14 2.71 22.80 2.31
C VAL A 14 3.97 22.93 1.45
N LEU A 15 4.55 21.81 1.00
CA LEU A 15 5.73 21.83 0.13
C LEU A 15 5.49 22.58 -1.19
N SER A 16 4.34 22.36 -1.83
CA SER A 16 3.99 23.06 -3.08
C SER A 16 3.84 24.56 -2.88
N LEU A 17 3.36 24.98 -1.71
CA LEU A 17 3.17 26.39 -1.36
C LEU A 17 4.51 27.10 -1.13
N ILE A 18 5.48 26.41 -0.51
CA ILE A 18 6.86 26.89 -0.36
C ILE A 18 7.52 27.06 -1.73
N ILE A 19 7.40 26.06 -2.61
CA ILE A 19 7.97 26.14 -3.98
C ILE A 19 7.32 27.28 -4.78
N ALA A 20 6.00 27.45 -4.67
CA ALA A 20 5.29 28.55 -5.32
C ALA A 20 5.79 29.92 -4.82
N SER A 21 6.03 30.09 -3.51
CA SER A 21 6.62 31.32 -2.98
C SER A 21 8.04 31.57 -3.52
N GLY A 22 8.86 30.53 -3.67
CA GLY A 22 10.18 30.60 -4.30
C GLY A 22 10.11 31.04 -5.77
N SER A 23 9.08 30.62 -6.52
CA SER A 23 8.87 31.07 -7.90
C SER A 23 8.60 32.57 -7.99
N VAL A 24 7.83 33.13 -7.04
CA VAL A 24 7.56 34.58 -6.96
C VAL A 24 8.84 35.36 -6.70
N ILE A 25 9.70 34.87 -5.80
CA ILE A 25 11.00 35.49 -5.51
C ILE A 25 11.88 35.50 -6.77
N ALA A 26 11.96 34.38 -7.50
CA ALA A 26 12.73 34.30 -8.74
C ALA A 26 12.25 35.29 -9.81
N PHE A 27 10.93 35.49 -9.94
CA PHE A 27 10.36 36.50 -10.84
C PHE A 27 10.74 37.92 -10.43
N ILE A 28 10.73 38.25 -9.13
CA ILE A 28 11.16 39.57 -8.63
C ILE A 28 12.64 39.80 -8.95
N SER A 29 13.47 38.77 -8.83
CA SER A 29 14.91 38.83 -9.17
C SER A 29 15.20 38.79 -10.68
N SER A 30 14.18 38.84 -11.54
CA SER A 30 14.30 38.73 -13.00
C SER A 30 14.90 37.41 -13.52
N ASP A 31 14.91 36.35 -12.70
CA ASP A 31 15.29 35.00 -13.13
C ASP A 31 14.04 34.20 -13.53
N TYR A 32 13.52 34.54 -14.72
CA TYR A 32 12.29 33.97 -15.27
C TYR A 32 12.42 32.46 -15.52
N SER A 33 13.61 31.99 -15.93
CA SER A 33 13.88 30.58 -16.21
C SER A 33 13.65 29.73 -14.96
N THR A 34 14.25 30.14 -13.85
CA THR A 34 14.10 29.45 -12.55
C THR A 34 12.68 29.59 -12.01
N GLY A 35 12.06 30.77 -12.17
CA GLY A 35 10.67 31.00 -11.75
C GLY A 35 9.67 30.06 -12.44
N ILE A 36 9.75 29.94 -13.76
CA ILE A 36 8.89 29.04 -14.55
C ILE A 36 9.11 27.58 -14.16
N LEU A 37 10.37 27.16 -13.97
CA LEU A 37 10.70 25.79 -13.58
C LEU A 37 10.09 25.43 -12.22
N LEU A 38 10.23 26.30 -11.22
CA LEU A 38 9.67 26.10 -9.88
C LEU A 38 8.13 26.06 -9.91
N LEU A 39 7.51 26.93 -10.71
CA LEU A 39 6.06 26.97 -10.85
C LEU A 39 5.50 25.69 -11.49
N LEU A 40 6.13 25.20 -12.55
CA LEU A 40 5.77 23.91 -13.17
C LEU A 40 5.96 22.74 -12.20
N LEU A 41 7.04 22.75 -11.40
CA LEU A 41 7.28 21.73 -10.38
C LEU A 41 6.19 21.73 -9.31
N ALA A 42 5.78 22.90 -8.81
CA ALA A 42 4.72 23.03 -7.82
C ALA A 42 3.38 22.48 -8.35
N ILE A 43 2.99 22.84 -9.58
CA ILE A 43 1.77 22.33 -10.22
C ILE A 43 1.82 20.81 -10.37
N THR A 44 2.95 20.28 -10.86
CA THR A 44 3.13 18.84 -11.05
C THR A 44 2.99 18.08 -9.73
N LEU A 45 3.60 18.57 -8.64
CA LEU A 45 3.49 17.93 -7.33
C LEU A 45 2.04 17.89 -6.82
N VAL A 46 1.29 18.98 -6.97
CA VAL A 46 -0.12 19.05 -6.59
C VAL A 46 -0.96 18.10 -7.43
N ALA A 47 -0.79 18.11 -8.76
CA ALA A 47 -1.58 17.28 -9.66
C ALA A 47 -1.40 15.78 -9.39
N PHE A 48 -0.17 15.33 -9.17
CA PHE A 48 0.13 13.90 -9.07
C PHE A 48 0.11 13.33 -7.65
N LYS A 49 0.41 14.12 -6.60
CA LYS A 49 0.63 13.56 -5.25
C LYS A 49 -0.29 14.11 -4.16
N ILE A 50 -1.27 14.96 -4.49
CA ILE A 50 -2.15 15.54 -3.45
C ILE A 50 -3.04 14.51 -2.76
N LYS A 51 -3.44 13.43 -3.42
CA LYS A 51 -4.34 12.41 -2.85
C LYS A 51 -3.57 11.14 -2.47
N HIS A 52 -3.87 10.59 -1.30
CA HIS A 52 -3.39 9.30 -0.85
C HIS A 52 -4.51 8.52 -0.17
N GLU A 53 -4.43 7.19 -0.19
CA GLU A 53 -5.42 6.31 0.43
C GLU A 53 -5.06 6.08 1.90
N VAL A 54 -6.03 6.24 2.79
CA VAL A 54 -5.87 6.02 4.23
C VAL A 54 -6.99 5.15 4.78
N TYR A 55 -6.70 4.44 5.86
CA TYR A 55 -7.70 3.75 6.66
C TYR A 55 -8.47 4.77 7.51
N SER A 56 -9.79 4.84 7.37
CA SER A 56 -10.62 5.88 7.95
C SER A 56 -10.57 5.93 9.48
N PRO A 57 -10.54 4.81 10.23
CA PRO A 57 -10.46 4.85 11.68
C PRO A 57 -9.16 5.42 12.23
N THR A 58 -7.99 5.03 11.69
CA THR A 58 -6.69 5.49 12.22
C THR A 58 -6.11 6.68 11.44
N GLY A 59 -6.63 6.96 10.25
CA GLY A 59 -6.04 7.93 9.32
C GLY A 59 -4.71 7.48 8.72
N SER A 60 -4.28 6.24 8.99
CA SER A 60 -2.99 5.73 8.57
C SER A 60 -2.97 5.40 7.07
N PRO A 61 -1.89 5.75 6.35
CA PRO A 61 -1.78 5.46 4.93
C PRO A 61 -1.76 3.94 4.70
N VAL A 62 -2.44 3.51 3.63
CA VAL A 62 -2.45 2.10 3.23
C VAL A 62 -1.35 1.82 2.21
N LYS A 63 -0.75 0.64 2.31
CA LYS A 63 0.19 0.09 1.35
C LYS A 63 -0.44 -1.14 0.70
N ARG A 64 -0.37 -1.21 -0.63
CA ARG A 64 -0.81 -2.36 -1.42
C ARG A 64 0.43 -3.16 -1.80
N VAL A 65 0.43 -4.46 -1.49
CA VAL A 65 1.52 -5.38 -1.84
C VAL A 65 0.94 -6.69 -2.35
N SER A 66 1.65 -7.30 -3.28
CA SER A 66 1.28 -8.60 -3.84
C SER A 66 2.41 -9.59 -3.58
N TYR A 67 2.05 -10.79 -3.14
CA TYR A 67 2.98 -11.89 -2.85
C TYR A 67 2.61 -13.10 -3.68
N TYR A 68 3.59 -13.78 -4.27
CA TYR A 68 3.35 -14.97 -5.09
C TYR A 68 3.78 -16.23 -4.36
N TYR A 69 3.04 -17.32 -4.54
CA TYR A 69 3.26 -18.61 -3.89
C TYR A 69 2.83 -19.76 -4.81
N ASP A 70 3.14 -21.00 -4.43
CA ASP A 70 2.81 -22.19 -5.23
C ASP A 70 1.34 -22.62 -5.10
N LYS A 71 0.79 -23.27 -6.12
CA LYS A 71 -0.64 -23.65 -6.16
C LYS A 71 -1.06 -24.47 -4.94
N ASP A 72 -0.20 -25.39 -4.53
CA ASP A 72 -0.49 -26.34 -3.44
C ASP A 72 -0.54 -25.66 -2.07
N SER A 73 0.06 -24.47 -1.96
CA SER A 73 0.05 -23.68 -0.73
C SER A 73 -1.25 -22.90 -0.51
N LEU A 74 -2.16 -22.82 -1.49
CA LEU A 74 -3.36 -21.99 -1.40
C LEU A 74 -4.26 -22.37 -0.22
N ALA A 75 -4.60 -23.67 -0.09
CA ALA A 75 -5.47 -24.13 0.98
C ALA A 75 -4.82 -23.98 2.37
N ILE A 76 -3.50 -24.22 2.45
CA ILE A 76 -2.72 -24.05 3.68
C ILE A 76 -2.72 -22.57 4.08
N PHE A 77 -2.47 -21.68 3.13
CA PHE A 77 -2.41 -20.25 3.37
C PHE A 77 -3.77 -19.68 3.75
N GLU A 78 -4.85 -20.13 3.10
CA GLU A 78 -6.22 -19.76 3.49
C GLU A 78 -6.52 -20.16 4.94
N ASN A 79 -6.15 -21.39 5.33
CA ASN A 79 -6.35 -21.88 6.70
C ASN A 79 -5.56 -21.04 7.72
N ILE A 80 -4.32 -20.67 7.41
CA ILE A 80 -3.50 -19.80 8.27
C ILE A 80 -4.12 -18.40 8.39
N LEU A 81 -4.56 -17.82 7.28
CA LEU A 81 -5.13 -16.47 7.26
C LEU A 81 -6.49 -16.39 7.98
N ARG A 82 -7.33 -17.43 7.87
CA ARG A 82 -8.61 -17.48 8.57
C ARG A 82 -8.48 -17.89 10.03
N GLY A 83 -7.49 -18.72 10.36
CA GLY A 83 -7.17 -19.18 11.71
C GLY A 83 -6.39 -18.17 12.55
N GLU A 84 -5.85 -18.65 13.67
CA GLU A 84 -4.90 -17.89 14.47
C GLU A 84 -3.52 -17.94 13.83
N ILE A 85 -2.96 -16.75 13.58
CA ILE A 85 -1.60 -16.60 13.04
C ILE A 85 -0.67 -16.54 14.24
N ASP A 86 0.04 -17.63 14.45
CA ASP A 86 0.96 -17.82 15.56
C ASP A 86 2.41 -17.88 15.08
N GLU A 87 3.35 -17.90 16.03
CA GLU A 87 4.77 -17.92 15.68
C GLU A 87 5.21 -19.22 15.01
N ASP A 88 4.48 -20.30 15.29
CA ASP A 88 4.70 -21.67 14.80
C ASP A 88 3.88 -22.00 13.53
N SER A 89 3.13 -21.03 13.00
CA SER A 89 2.44 -21.22 11.72
C SER A 89 3.42 -21.58 10.61
N LEU A 90 3.05 -22.54 9.76
CA LEU A 90 3.87 -23.01 8.65
C LEU A 90 4.33 -21.83 7.79
N ILE A 91 5.64 -21.72 7.56
CA ILE A 91 6.22 -20.65 6.74
C ILE A 91 6.02 -21.02 5.27
N ILE A 92 5.33 -20.15 4.53
CA ILE A 92 5.17 -20.26 3.08
C ILE A 92 6.05 -19.19 2.46
N TYR A 93 7.13 -19.63 1.80
CA TYR A 93 8.05 -18.70 1.15
C TYR A 93 7.43 -18.07 -0.09
N PHE A 94 7.60 -16.76 -0.21
CA PHE A 94 7.18 -16.05 -1.42
C PHE A 94 8.21 -16.20 -2.53
N ASN A 95 7.69 -16.39 -3.74
CA ASN A 95 8.46 -16.45 -4.97
C ASN A 95 8.27 -15.14 -5.75
N ASP A 96 9.15 -14.89 -6.73
CA ASP A 96 9.00 -13.75 -7.64
C ASP A 96 7.77 -13.93 -8.54
N ASN A 97 7.52 -15.17 -8.97
CA ASN A 97 6.34 -15.62 -9.72
C ASN A 97 5.81 -16.92 -9.09
N GLY A 98 4.49 -17.14 -9.17
CA GLY A 98 3.86 -18.33 -8.59
C GLY A 98 2.49 -18.59 -9.19
N SER A 99 1.95 -19.78 -8.96
CA SER A 99 0.58 -20.12 -9.41
C SER A 99 -0.50 -19.56 -8.49
N GLY A 100 -0.15 -19.14 -7.29
CA GLY A 100 -0.98 -18.39 -6.36
C GLY A 100 -0.45 -16.98 -6.17
N ARG A 101 -1.37 -16.05 -5.87
CA ARG A 101 -1.05 -14.67 -5.56
C ARG A 101 -1.90 -14.19 -4.40
N MET A 102 -1.31 -13.51 -3.43
CA MET A 102 -2.03 -12.80 -2.39
C MET A 102 -1.93 -11.30 -2.65
N ASP A 103 -3.07 -10.64 -2.76
CA ASP A 103 -3.15 -9.19 -2.71
C ASP A 103 -3.47 -8.73 -1.29
N LEU A 104 -2.58 -7.91 -0.73
CA LEU A 104 -2.68 -7.41 0.63
C LEU A 104 -2.71 -5.89 0.63
N ILE A 105 -3.68 -5.35 1.35
CA ILE A 105 -3.72 -3.95 1.74
C ILE A 105 -3.41 -3.90 3.23
N ILE A 106 -2.35 -3.21 3.64
CA ILE A 106 -1.97 -3.08 5.05
C ILE A 106 -1.71 -1.62 5.40
N THR A 107 -2.17 -1.18 6.56
CA THR A 107 -1.87 0.18 7.07
C THR A 107 -0.44 0.27 7.55
N LYS A 108 0.14 1.48 7.51
CA LYS A 108 1.54 1.71 7.95
C LYS A 108 1.77 1.43 9.43
N ASP A 109 0.75 1.59 10.25
CA ASP A 109 0.75 1.27 11.69
C ASP A 109 0.50 -0.23 11.97
N GLU A 110 0.30 -1.04 10.93
CA GLU A 110 -0.01 -2.47 11.01
C GLU A 110 -1.27 -2.79 11.85
N GLU A 111 -2.16 -1.81 12.07
CA GLU A 111 -3.40 -2.01 12.85
C GLU A 111 -4.57 -2.52 12.03
N PHE A 112 -4.51 -2.42 10.71
CA PHE A 112 -5.53 -2.95 9.82
C PHE A 112 -4.90 -3.54 8.56
N ALA A 113 -5.39 -4.70 8.15
CA ALA A 113 -5.04 -5.29 6.88
C ALA A 113 -6.23 -6.00 6.24
N VAL A 114 -6.21 -6.10 4.92
CA VAL A 114 -7.15 -6.90 4.13
C VAL A 114 -6.35 -7.73 3.17
N ALA A 115 -6.47 -9.04 3.25
CA ALA A 115 -5.86 -9.97 2.32
C ALA A 115 -6.92 -10.58 1.41
N LYS A 116 -6.51 -10.90 0.17
CA LYS A 116 -7.29 -11.69 -0.77
C LYS A 116 -6.36 -12.66 -1.47
N LEU A 117 -6.78 -13.91 -1.57
CA LEU A 117 -6.03 -14.94 -2.28
C LEU A 117 -6.59 -15.10 -3.69
N LEU A 118 -5.68 -15.24 -4.64
CA LEU A 118 -5.94 -15.43 -6.06
C LEU A 118 -5.22 -16.68 -6.54
N LYS A 119 -5.84 -17.37 -7.49
CA LYS A 119 -5.26 -18.51 -8.18
C LYS A 119 -5.05 -18.18 -9.64
N PHE A 120 -3.97 -18.69 -10.21
CA PHE A 120 -3.75 -18.61 -11.64
C PHE A 120 -4.66 -19.61 -12.36
N VAL A 121 -5.40 -19.09 -13.33
CA VAL A 121 -6.08 -19.86 -14.38
C VAL A 121 -5.44 -19.47 -15.71
N PRO A 122 -5.56 -20.25 -16.79
CA PRO A 122 -4.90 -19.92 -18.05
C PRO A 122 -5.10 -18.45 -18.44
N TYR A 123 -3.98 -17.73 -18.58
CA TYR A 123 -3.88 -16.32 -18.97
C TYR A 123 -4.33 -15.26 -17.95
N LYS A 124 -4.80 -15.62 -16.75
CA LYS A 124 -5.21 -14.62 -15.73
C LYS A 124 -5.22 -15.14 -14.29
N TYR A 125 -5.21 -14.22 -13.32
CA TYR A 125 -5.51 -14.55 -11.93
C TYR A 125 -6.99 -14.33 -11.65
N GLU A 126 -7.62 -15.32 -11.00
CA GLU A 126 -8.99 -15.24 -10.51
C GLU A 126 -9.02 -15.30 -8.99
N ASP A 127 -10.07 -14.71 -8.42
CA ASP A 127 -10.31 -14.73 -6.98
C ASP A 127 -10.47 -16.17 -6.49
N ALA A 128 -9.66 -16.56 -5.51
CA ALA A 128 -9.78 -17.85 -4.84
C ALA A 128 -10.55 -17.73 -3.52
N THR A 129 -10.45 -16.59 -2.83
CA THR A 129 -11.13 -16.34 -1.57
C THR A 129 -11.80 -14.96 -1.55
N ASP A 130 -12.78 -14.82 -0.66
CA ASP A 130 -13.27 -13.50 -0.25
C ASP A 130 -12.19 -12.69 0.49
N PHE A 131 -12.48 -11.41 0.71
CA PHE A 131 -11.63 -10.53 1.49
C PHE A 131 -11.56 -11.00 2.95
N ILE A 132 -10.35 -11.19 3.45
CA ILE A 132 -10.07 -11.54 4.85
C ILE A 132 -9.59 -10.27 5.55
N GLU A 133 -10.39 -9.73 6.46
CA GLU A 133 -10.06 -8.52 7.23
C GLU A 133 -9.31 -8.88 8.53
N PHE A 134 -8.25 -8.14 8.82
CA PHE A 134 -7.43 -8.24 10.03
C PHE A 134 -7.46 -6.89 10.73
N SER A 135 -7.62 -6.88 12.04
CA SER A 135 -7.63 -5.66 12.86
C SER A 135 -6.87 -5.86 14.17
N GLY A 136 -6.24 -4.80 14.67
CA GLY A 136 -5.51 -4.79 15.94
C GLY A 136 -4.37 -5.80 15.96
N GLU A 137 -4.32 -6.64 16.99
CA GLU A 137 -3.25 -7.64 17.15
C GLU A 137 -3.15 -8.63 15.98
N ARG A 138 -4.28 -9.08 15.41
CA ARG A 138 -4.23 -10.02 14.27
C ARG A 138 -3.52 -9.41 13.06
N ALA A 139 -3.68 -8.11 12.82
CA ALA A 139 -2.99 -7.42 11.73
C ALA A 139 -1.47 -7.31 12.00
N LYS A 140 -1.07 -7.07 13.25
CA LYS A 140 0.35 -7.07 13.66
C LYS A 140 0.99 -8.45 13.55
N ARG A 141 0.28 -9.51 13.97
CA ARG A 141 0.74 -10.90 13.83
C ARG A 141 0.89 -11.29 12.36
N LEU A 142 -0.07 -10.93 11.52
CA LEU A 142 0.05 -11.09 10.06
C LEU A 142 1.30 -10.38 9.54
N ALA A 143 1.51 -9.10 9.87
CA ALA A 143 2.68 -8.36 9.42
C ALA A 143 4.01 -9.02 9.84
N LYS A 144 4.08 -9.56 11.06
CA LYS A 144 5.25 -10.32 11.55
C LYS A 144 5.44 -11.64 10.79
N TYR A 145 4.37 -12.39 10.57
CA TYR A 145 4.39 -13.63 9.80
C TYR A 145 4.85 -13.40 8.35
N LEU A 146 4.34 -12.36 7.69
CA LEU A 146 4.72 -12.01 6.32
C LEU A 146 6.19 -11.58 6.20
N LYS A 147 6.79 -11.04 7.27
CA LYS A 147 8.23 -10.75 7.30
C LYS A 147 9.06 -12.03 7.31
N LYS A 148 8.59 -13.11 7.96
CA LYS A 148 9.23 -14.44 7.94
C LYS A 148 9.07 -15.16 6.59
N CYS A 149 7.98 -14.90 5.88
CA CYS A 149 7.68 -15.52 4.59
C CYS A 149 8.45 -14.89 3.41
N LYS A 150 9.07 -13.73 3.62
CA LYS A 150 9.99 -13.13 2.64
C LYS A 150 11.31 -13.89 2.68
N ARG A 151 11.77 -14.28 1.50
CA ARG A 151 13.10 -14.83 1.29
C ARG A 151 14.18 -13.77 1.46
#